data_AF-A0A1F8XL90-F1
#
_entry.id   AF-A0A1F8XL90-F1
#
_cell.length_a   1.000
_cell.length_b   1.000
_cell.length_c   1.000
_cell.angle_alpha   90.00
_cell.angle_beta   90.00
_cell.angle_gamma   90.00
#
_symmetry.space_group_name_H-M   'P 1'
#
loop_
_entity.id
_entity.type
_entity.pdbx_description
1 polymer ?
#
loop_
_entity_poly.entity_id
_entity_poly.type
_entity_poly.pdbx_seq_one_letter_code
_entity_poly.pdbx_strand_id
1 'polypeptide(L)'
;MEIGSGERFTVTAGPPVHGGYVLARPEGMGVLFVRWALPGEVVSVRLVERKREYAFAEAMEVLSPSPHRVHPPCPVFGECGGCQLQHADYPYQGEMKREILREAFRRIAKTDIAPAAAKAGGPFGYRHRAQFKTGGRGIGFYAERSRRLVPVSRCPLMVDAINDALPSLRGLGEFAPADEVLLASDGARVVAALPGVRFDSRIVGRTKSSLSGILFEDGTWGEGSVTLPLEGLAYSVSPRSFFQANWRANLSLVGRIGGVLGDARGGRVLDLYAGAGNFALPLSRRFGEVVAVEGEPRAFADLRRNATSNGLGNVRTVRSSVEAFRPEGRFDAVLLDPPRAGLSPKALSRVRAIAAEKVVYVSCNPSTLARDVKSLSDRYDLDLLEMHDFFPNTHHVEALAVLSVR
;
A
#
# COMPACT_ATOMS: atom_id res chain seq x y z
N MET A 1 -37.92 -7.77 14.74
CA MET A 1 -37.67 -9.14 14.26
C MET A 1 -36.29 -9.55 14.73
N GLU A 2 -36.19 -10.50 15.67
CA GLU A 2 -34.89 -11.03 16.11
C GLU A 2 -34.36 -11.97 15.02
N ILE A 3 -33.54 -11.45 14.12
CA ILE A 3 -32.88 -12.26 13.10
C ILE A 3 -31.78 -13.08 13.79
N GLY A 4 -31.96 -14.40 13.80
CA GLY A 4 -31.05 -15.36 14.43
C GLY A 4 -29.71 -15.47 13.69
N SER A 5 -28.65 -15.93 14.38
CA SER A 5 -27.35 -16.19 13.75
C SER A 5 -27.47 -17.35 12.75
N GLY A 6 -27.62 -17.03 11.46
CA GLY A 6 -27.74 -18.01 10.38
C GLY A 6 -28.90 -17.76 9.43
N GLU A 7 -29.89 -16.94 9.82
CA GLU A 7 -30.98 -16.54 8.95
C GLU A 7 -30.48 -15.60 7.84
N ARG A 8 -30.97 -15.86 6.62
CA ARG A 8 -30.72 -15.00 5.46
C ARG A 8 -31.84 -13.99 5.34
N PHE A 9 -31.48 -12.75 5.04
CA PHE A 9 -32.43 -11.70 4.73
C PHE A 9 -31.88 -10.81 3.63
N THR A 10 -32.76 -10.03 3.02
CA THR A 10 -32.43 -9.22 1.85
C THR A 10 -32.15 -7.79 2.27
N VAL A 11 -31.12 -7.18 1.68
CA VAL A 11 -30.79 -5.76 1.86
C VAL A 11 -30.41 -5.12 0.53
N THR A 12 -30.59 -3.79 0.46
CA THR A 12 -30.02 -2.98 -0.61
C THR A 12 -28.66 -2.44 -0.16
N ALA A 13 -27.64 -2.73 -0.95
CA ALA A 13 -26.29 -2.24 -0.75
C ALA A 13 -26.19 -0.74 -1.06
N GLY A 14 -25.71 0.02 -0.10
CA GLY A 14 -25.51 1.46 -0.19
C GLY A 14 -24.06 1.85 -0.47
N PRO A 15 -23.60 3.02 0.03
CA PRO A 15 -22.28 3.56 -0.28
C PRO A 15 -21.12 2.66 0.15
N PRO A 16 -19.99 2.69 -0.57
CA PRO A 16 -18.78 1.96 -0.21
C PRO A 16 -18.10 2.58 1.00
N VAL A 17 -17.44 1.75 1.80
CA VAL A 17 -16.60 2.17 2.92
C VAL A 17 -15.27 1.41 2.92
N HIS A 18 -14.27 2.00 3.57
CA HIS A 18 -12.95 1.40 3.70
C HIS A 18 -13.05 -0.01 4.31
N GLY A 19 -12.22 -0.95 3.83
CA GLY A 19 -12.25 -2.36 4.24
C GLY A 19 -12.92 -3.30 3.24
N GLY A 20 -13.46 -2.79 2.13
CA GLY A 20 -14.11 -3.60 1.09
C GLY A 20 -15.55 -3.96 1.46
N TYR A 21 -16.21 -3.04 2.16
CA TYR A 21 -17.61 -3.15 2.55
C TYR A 21 -18.44 -2.11 1.83
N VAL A 22 -19.74 -2.38 1.74
CA VAL A 22 -20.79 -1.40 1.50
C VAL A 22 -21.66 -1.29 2.73
N LEU A 23 -22.29 -0.14 2.93
CA LEU A 23 -23.22 0.06 4.04
C LEU A 23 -24.65 -0.31 3.62
N ALA A 24 -25.38 -0.97 4.51
CA ALA A 24 -26.83 -1.10 4.42
C ALA A 24 -27.47 -0.67 5.75
N ARG A 25 -28.75 -0.30 5.72
CA ARG A 25 -29.52 0.07 6.92
C ARG A 25 -30.88 -0.65 6.92
N PRO A 26 -30.89 -1.97 7.17
CA PRO A 26 -32.15 -2.67 7.35
C PRO A 26 -32.87 -2.17 8.61
N GLU A 27 -34.19 -2.18 8.57
CA GLU A 27 -35.03 -1.68 9.66
C GLU A 27 -34.73 -2.42 10.98
N GLY A 28 -34.51 -1.66 12.06
CA GLY A 28 -34.29 -2.21 13.40
C GLY A 28 -32.92 -2.85 13.68
N MET A 29 -31.93 -2.78 12.77
CA MET A 29 -30.61 -3.44 12.96
C MET A 29 -29.40 -2.47 13.02
N GLY A 30 -29.63 -1.16 12.84
CA GLY A 30 -28.54 -0.17 12.80
C GLY A 30 -27.73 -0.25 11.50
N VAL A 31 -26.43 0.07 11.55
CA VAL A 31 -25.56 0.06 10.37
C VAL A 31 -25.04 -1.35 10.09
N LEU A 32 -25.30 -1.85 8.89
CA LEU A 32 -24.81 -3.15 8.43
C LEU A 32 -23.65 -2.95 7.46
N PHE A 33 -22.51 -3.57 7.74
CA PHE A 33 -21.35 -3.63 6.85
C PHE A 33 -21.41 -4.92 6.04
N VAL A 34 -21.66 -4.82 4.74
CA VAL A 34 -21.85 -5.96 3.85
C VAL A 34 -20.63 -6.16 2.97
N ARG A 35 -20.04 -7.36 2.97
CA ARG A 35 -19.00 -7.74 1.99
C ARG A 35 -19.61 -8.40 0.77
N TRP A 36 -18.82 -8.43 -0.31
CA TRP A 36 -19.14 -9.13 -1.56
C TRP A 36 -20.32 -8.54 -2.35
N ALA A 37 -20.76 -7.34 -1.97
CA ALA A 37 -21.79 -6.56 -2.62
C ALA A 37 -21.21 -5.25 -3.17
N LEU A 38 -21.81 -4.76 -4.26
CA LEU A 38 -21.53 -3.45 -4.84
C LEU A 38 -22.67 -2.47 -4.51
N PRO A 39 -22.41 -1.16 -4.48
CA PRO A 39 -23.46 -0.18 -4.29
C PRO A 39 -24.60 -0.33 -5.32
N GLY A 40 -25.83 -0.18 -4.85
CA GLY A 40 -27.06 -0.31 -5.66
C GLY A 40 -27.61 -1.74 -5.75
N GLU A 41 -26.85 -2.76 -5.36
CA GLU A 41 -27.31 -4.15 -5.48
C GLU A 41 -28.36 -4.53 -4.45
N VAL A 42 -29.22 -5.48 -4.82
CA VAL A 42 -30.09 -6.19 -3.88
C VAL A 42 -29.46 -7.56 -3.62
N VAL A 43 -29.13 -7.84 -2.36
CA VAL A 43 -28.38 -9.05 -1.98
C VAL A 43 -29.05 -9.78 -0.82
N SER A 44 -29.03 -11.10 -0.87
CA SER A 44 -29.32 -11.96 0.29
C SER A 44 -28.06 -12.07 1.13
N VAL A 45 -28.14 -11.70 2.41
CA VAL A 45 -26.99 -11.62 3.31
C VAL A 45 -27.10 -12.60 4.46
N ARG A 46 -25.94 -13.04 4.97
CA ARG A 46 -25.81 -13.80 6.22
C ARG A 46 -25.01 -12.98 7.22
N LEU A 47 -25.51 -12.85 8.45
CA LEU A 47 -24.78 -12.21 9.54
C LEU A 47 -23.54 -13.02 9.91
N VAL A 48 -22.41 -12.32 10.01
CA VAL A 48 -21.13 -12.85 10.50
C VAL A 48 -20.93 -12.47 11.95
N GLU A 49 -21.25 -11.22 12.29
CA GLU A 49 -21.06 -10.69 13.63
C GLU A 49 -22.09 -9.58 13.89
N ARG A 50 -22.64 -9.53 15.10
CA ARG A 50 -23.56 -8.47 15.53
C ARG A 50 -23.05 -7.80 16.79
N LYS A 51 -23.03 -6.47 16.78
CA LYS A 51 -22.78 -5.61 17.95
C LYS A 51 -24.02 -4.76 18.24
N ARG A 52 -23.95 -3.96 19.31
CA ARG A 52 -25.06 -3.10 19.74
C ARG A 52 -25.48 -2.07 18.68
N GLU A 53 -24.52 -1.45 18.00
CA GLU A 53 -24.76 -0.31 17.10
C GLU A 53 -24.52 -0.64 15.62
N TYR A 54 -23.88 -1.77 15.34
CA TYR A 54 -23.56 -2.20 13.98
C TYR A 54 -23.46 -3.72 13.87
N ALA A 55 -23.50 -4.22 12.65
CA ALA A 55 -23.30 -5.64 12.34
C ALA A 55 -22.44 -5.81 11.07
N PHE A 56 -21.84 -6.98 10.93
CA PHE A 56 -21.14 -7.42 9.73
C PHE A 56 -21.90 -8.57 9.08
N ALA A 57 -22.02 -8.52 7.76
CA ALA A 57 -22.62 -9.58 6.97
C ALA A 57 -21.84 -9.83 5.67
N GLU A 58 -22.08 -10.99 5.08
CA GLU A 58 -21.57 -11.37 3.78
C GLU A 58 -22.76 -11.59 2.84
N ALA A 59 -22.68 -11.02 1.63
CA ALA A 59 -23.61 -11.34 0.56
C ALA A 59 -23.41 -12.80 0.13
N MET A 60 -24.48 -13.57 0.20
CA MET A 60 -24.54 -14.98 -0.19
C MET A 60 -25.02 -15.14 -1.63
N GLU A 61 -25.94 -14.26 -2.04
CA GLU A 61 -26.55 -14.27 -3.36
C GLU A 61 -26.85 -12.82 -3.80
N VAL A 62 -26.61 -12.53 -5.07
CA VAL A 62 -26.89 -11.23 -5.68
C VAL A 62 -28.18 -11.36 -6.48
N LEU A 63 -29.26 -10.79 -5.95
CA LEU A 63 -30.62 -10.88 -6.52
C LEU A 63 -30.83 -9.84 -7.62
N SER A 64 -30.23 -8.66 -7.46
CA SER A 64 -30.19 -7.62 -8.49
C SER A 64 -28.76 -7.11 -8.61
N PRO A 65 -28.00 -7.54 -9.64
CA PRO A 65 -26.59 -7.20 -9.79
C PRO A 65 -26.41 -5.78 -10.34
N SER A 66 -25.31 -5.15 -9.91
CA SER A 66 -24.85 -3.89 -10.49
C SER A 66 -24.37 -4.12 -11.93
N PRO A 67 -24.54 -3.17 -12.86
CA PRO A 67 -23.92 -3.27 -14.19
C PRO A 67 -22.39 -3.33 -14.13
N HIS A 68 -21.80 -2.93 -13.00
CA HIS A 68 -20.36 -2.97 -12.76
C HIS A 68 -19.86 -4.31 -12.19
N ARG A 69 -20.76 -5.26 -11.94
CA ARG A 69 -20.38 -6.58 -11.42
C ARG A 69 -19.74 -7.41 -12.52
N VAL A 70 -18.58 -7.97 -12.22
CA VAL A 70 -17.84 -8.88 -13.12
C VAL A 70 -17.50 -10.18 -12.41
N HIS A 71 -17.18 -11.21 -13.20
CA HIS A 71 -16.65 -12.45 -12.65
C HIS A 71 -15.18 -12.25 -12.23
N PRO A 72 -14.81 -12.55 -10.96
CA PRO A 72 -13.42 -12.45 -10.51
C PRO A 72 -12.50 -13.39 -11.31
N PRO A 73 -11.39 -12.91 -11.90
CA PRO A 73 -10.49 -13.77 -12.67
C PRO A 73 -9.59 -14.67 -11.80
N CYS A 74 -9.46 -14.39 -10.50
CA CYS A 74 -8.66 -15.23 -9.60
C CYS A 74 -9.49 -16.41 -9.08
N PRO A 75 -9.02 -17.67 -9.26
CA PRO A 75 -9.79 -18.86 -8.89
C PRO A 75 -9.97 -19.04 -7.38
N VAL A 76 -9.21 -18.32 -6.55
CA VAL A 76 -9.29 -18.36 -5.09
C VAL A 76 -9.79 -17.04 -4.49
N PHE A 77 -10.41 -16.19 -5.32
CA PHE A 77 -11.08 -14.97 -4.84
C PHE A 77 -12.23 -15.34 -3.89
N GLY A 78 -12.39 -14.58 -2.81
CA GLY A 78 -13.35 -14.89 -1.74
C GLY A 78 -12.78 -15.78 -0.64
N GLU A 79 -11.77 -16.61 -0.94
CA GLU A 79 -11.04 -17.40 0.05
C GLU A 79 -9.75 -16.71 0.53
N CYS A 80 -8.91 -16.30 -0.41
CA CYS A 80 -7.66 -15.61 -0.15
C CYS A 80 -7.93 -14.19 0.39
N GLY A 81 -7.29 -13.81 1.51
CA GLY A 81 -7.44 -12.47 2.10
C GLY A 81 -6.76 -11.33 1.32
N GLY A 82 -6.22 -11.61 0.13
CA GLY A 82 -5.44 -10.65 -0.64
C GLY A 82 -6.25 -9.63 -1.45
N CYS A 83 -7.47 -9.97 -1.87
CA CYS A 83 -8.32 -9.13 -2.74
C CYS A 83 -9.74 -9.04 -2.18
N GLN A 84 -10.37 -7.88 -2.33
CA GLN A 84 -11.75 -7.65 -1.88
C GLN A 84 -12.67 -7.17 -3.01
N LEU A 85 -12.14 -6.67 -4.14
CA LEU A 85 -12.94 -5.96 -5.15
C LEU A 85 -12.88 -6.58 -6.56
N GLN A 86 -12.35 -7.79 -6.76
CA GLN A 86 -12.30 -8.41 -8.10
C GLN A 86 -13.68 -8.67 -8.73
N HIS A 87 -14.75 -8.56 -7.96
CA HIS A 87 -16.12 -8.68 -8.44
C HIS A 87 -16.69 -7.35 -8.97
N ALA A 88 -15.92 -6.26 -8.94
CA ALA A 88 -16.21 -4.99 -9.59
C ALA A 88 -15.29 -4.77 -10.79
N ASP A 89 -15.82 -4.24 -11.89
CA ASP A 89 -14.99 -3.74 -12.98
C ASP A 89 -14.02 -2.66 -12.48
N TYR A 90 -12.87 -2.56 -13.14
CA TYR A 90 -11.76 -1.75 -12.65
C TYR A 90 -12.06 -0.24 -12.56
N PRO A 91 -12.68 0.41 -13.58
CA PRO A 91 -13.14 1.79 -13.46
C PRO A 91 -13.98 2.04 -12.21
N TYR A 92 -14.93 1.15 -11.92
CA TYR A 92 -15.82 1.29 -10.78
C TYR A 92 -15.11 1.10 -9.43
N GLN A 93 -14.05 0.28 -9.37
CA GLN A 93 -13.19 0.23 -8.18
C GLN A 93 -12.58 1.60 -7.84
N GLY A 94 -12.12 2.34 -8.86
CA GLY A 94 -11.58 3.69 -8.69
C GLY A 94 -12.63 4.70 -8.21
N GLU A 95 -13.86 4.60 -8.71
CA GLU A 95 -14.99 5.41 -8.24
C GLU A 95 -15.29 5.16 -6.75
N MET A 96 -15.42 3.90 -6.35
CA MET A 96 -15.68 3.56 -4.95
C MET A 96 -14.58 4.08 -4.01
N LYS A 97 -13.32 3.96 -4.42
CA LYS A 97 -12.17 4.45 -3.62
C LYS A 97 -12.14 5.97 -3.49
N ARG A 98 -12.48 6.70 -4.55
CA ARG A 98 -12.61 8.17 -4.49
C ARG A 98 -13.74 8.61 -3.58
N GLU A 99 -14.88 7.92 -3.61
CA GLU A 99 -15.99 8.21 -2.71
C GLU A 99 -15.61 7.99 -1.25
N ILE A 100 -14.90 6.89 -0.94
CA ILE A 100 -14.35 6.64 0.40
C ILE A 100 -13.45 7.80 0.87
N LEU A 101 -12.57 8.28 -0.02
CA LEU A 101 -11.66 9.39 0.30
C LEU A 101 -12.43 10.71 0.52
N ARG A 102 -13.38 11.03 -0.37
CA ARG A 102 -14.24 12.21 -0.24
C ARG A 102 -15.01 12.20 1.08
N GLU A 103 -15.62 11.06 1.42
CA GLU A 103 -16.37 10.91 2.67
C GLU A 103 -15.51 11.09 3.92
N ALA A 104 -14.26 10.61 3.89
CA ALA A 104 -13.32 10.83 4.99
C ALA A 104 -13.04 12.33 5.19
N PHE A 105 -12.77 13.07 4.12
CA PHE A 105 -12.54 14.51 4.19
C PHE A 105 -13.79 15.29 4.61
N ARG A 106 -14.95 14.95 4.06
CA ARG A 106 -16.23 15.59 4.43
C ARG A 106 -16.54 15.40 5.91
N ARG A 107 -16.37 14.20 6.45
CA ARG A 107 -16.74 13.87 7.84
C ARG A 107 -15.70 14.28 8.86
N ILE A 108 -14.41 14.11 8.55
CA ILE A 108 -13.30 14.31 9.51
C ILE A 108 -12.67 15.68 9.31
N ALA A 109 -12.23 16.01 8.08
CA ALA A 109 -11.61 17.30 7.79
C ALA A 109 -12.63 18.45 7.73
N LYS A 110 -13.92 18.14 7.62
CA LYS A 110 -15.01 19.12 7.44
C LYS A 110 -14.82 19.97 6.17
N THR A 111 -14.29 19.33 5.13
CA THR A 111 -14.03 19.94 3.82
C THR A 111 -14.69 19.08 2.75
N ASP A 112 -15.49 19.70 1.87
CA ASP A 112 -16.03 19.03 0.68
C ASP A 112 -15.11 19.31 -0.51
N ILE A 113 -14.10 18.47 -0.66
CA ILE A 113 -13.18 18.47 -1.80
C ILE A 113 -13.38 17.18 -2.58
N ALA A 114 -13.61 17.29 -3.89
CA ALA A 114 -13.71 16.13 -4.76
C ALA A 114 -12.30 15.61 -5.10
N PRO A 115 -11.92 14.38 -4.70
CA PRO A 115 -10.59 13.87 -5.03
C PRO A 115 -10.46 13.64 -6.54
N ALA A 116 -9.41 14.20 -7.14
CA ALA A 116 -9.10 13.92 -8.54
C ALA A 116 -8.62 12.46 -8.69
N ALA A 117 -8.84 11.89 -9.88
CA ALA A 117 -8.31 10.57 -10.21
C ALA A 117 -6.91 10.70 -10.82
N ALA A 118 -5.94 9.98 -10.27
CA ALA A 118 -4.67 9.78 -10.95
C ALA A 118 -4.82 8.80 -12.14
N LYS A 119 -3.83 8.81 -13.03
CA LYS A 119 -3.78 7.86 -14.16
C LYS A 119 -3.66 6.43 -13.66
N ALA A 120 -4.57 5.57 -14.12
CA ALA A 120 -4.61 4.16 -13.75
C ALA A 120 -3.58 3.33 -14.53
N GLY A 121 -2.86 2.43 -13.85
CA GLY A 121 -1.84 1.54 -14.44
C GLY A 121 -2.34 0.13 -14.82
N GLY A 122 -3.63 -0.13 -14.63
CA GLY A 122 -4.27 -1.43 -14.86
C GLY A 122 -4.38 -2.31 -13.59
N PRO A 123 -5.32 -3.26 -13.54
CA PRO A 123 -5.64 -3.97 -12.30
C PRO A 123 -4.77 -5.19 -11.96
N PHE A 124 -3.91 -5.66 -12.87
CA PHE A 124 -3.20 -6.93 -12.75
C PHE A 124 -1.71 -6.79 -13.09
N GLY A 125 -0.91 -7.79 -12.72
CA GLY A 125 0.52 -7.85 -13.06
C GLY A 125 1.33 -6.64 -12.57
N TYR A 126 0.92 -6.07 -11.42
CA TYR A 126 1.51 -4.83 -10.91
C TYR A 126 2.38 -5.07 -9.67
N ARG A 127 2.21 -6.19 -8.95
CA ARG A 127 2.96 -6.45 -7.71
C ARG A 127 4.35 -7.01 -8.01
N HIS A 128 5.35 -6.19 -7.74
CA HIS A 128 6.78 -6.49 -7.78
C HIS A 128 7.33 -7.09 -6.49
N ARG A 129 6.50 -7.23 -5.45
CA ARG A 129 6.88 -7.87 -4.20
C ARG A 129 5.74 -8.63 -3.56
N ALA A 130 6.09 -9.64 -2.78
CA ALA A 130 5.14 -10.47 -2.06
C ALA A 130 5.75 -11.04 -0.78
N GLN A 131 4.91 -11.28 0.22
CA GLN A 131 5.21 -12.09 1.38
C GLN A 131 4.29 -13.30 1.32
N PHE A 132 4.81 -14.41 0.79
CA PHE A 132 4.09 -15.67 0.73
C PHE A 132 4.21 -16.39 2.07
N LYS A 133 3.15 -17.10 2.45
CA LYS A 133 3.11 -18.02 3.58
C LYS A 133 3.30 -19.44 3.07
N THR A 134 4.02 -20.23 3.84
CA THR A 134 4.35 -21.62 3.52
C THR A 134 3.81 -22.54 4.61
N GLY A 135 3.45 -23.76 4.23
CA GLY A 135 2.94 -24.76 5.17
C GLY A 135 2.77 -26.11 4.47
N GLY A 136 3.52 -27.13 4.93
CA GLY A 136 3.64 -28.40 4.21
C GLY A 136 4.00 -28.15 2.74
N ARG A 137 3.20 -28.70 1.81
CA ARG A 137 3.36 -28.51 0.36
C ARG A 137 2.88 -27.15 -0.17
N GLY A 138 2.11 -26.41 0.63
CA GLY A 138 1.46 -25.18 0.20
C GLY A 138 2.39 -23.97 0.23
N ILE A 139 2.21 -23.10 -0.76
CA ILE A 139 2.67 -21.71 -0.76
C ILE A 139 1.50 -20.82 -1.18
N GLY A 140 1.29 -19.72 -0.48
CA GLY A 140 0.16 -18.84 -0.78
C GLY A 140 -0.03 -17.74 0.24
N PHE A 141 -1.27 -17.41 0.54
CA PHE A 141 -1.63 -16.37 1.51
C PHE A 141 -2.55 -16.95 2.56
N TYR A 142 -2.73 -16.25 3.67
CA TYR A 142 -3.77 -16.62 4.61
C TYR A 142 -5.15 -16.24 4.08
N ALA A 143 -6.14 -17.06 4.44
CA ALA A 143 -7.53 -16.71 4.27
C ALA A 143 -7.88 -15.45 5.07
N GLU A 144 -8.88 -14.72 4.63
CA GLU A 144 -9.34 -13.50 5.30
C GLU A 144 -9.61 -13.76 6.79
N ARG A 145 -9.06 -12.90 7.66
CA ARG A 145 -9.21 -12.98 9.14
C ARG A 145 -8.91 -14.36 9.74
N SER A 146 -8.02 -15.13 9.11
CA SER A 146 -7.62 -16.46 9.55
C SER A 146 -6.11 -16.67 9.39
N ARG A 147 -5.57 -17.73 9.98
CA ARG A 147 -4.21 -18.25 9.68
C ARG A 147 -4.26 -19.49 8.79
N ARG A 148 -5.43 -19.86 8.26
CA ARG A 148 -5.56 -20.94 7.29
C ARG A 148 -4.85 -20.57 6.01
N LEU A 149 -3.88 -21.37 5.59
CA LEU A 149 -3.20 -21.21 4.31
C LEU A 149 -4.15 -21.49 3.15
N VAL A 150 -4.20 -20.58 2.18
CA VAL A 150 -4.84 -20.74 0.88
C VAL A 150 -3.71 -20.87 -0.15
N PRO A 151 -3.39 -22.10 -0.59
CA PRO A 151 -2.36 -22.32 -1.60
C PRO A 151 -2.73 -21.61 -2.90
N VAL A 152 -1.75 -21.01 -3.57
CA VAL A 152 -1.95 -20.34 -4.85
C VAL A 152 -1.03 -20.96 -5.91
N SER A 153 -1.61 -21.30 -7.05
CA SER A 153 -0.83 -21.75 -8.20
C SER A 153 -0.24 -20.58 -8.98
N ARG A 154 -1.02 -19.50 -9.08
CA ARG A 154 -0.69 -18.22 -9.72
C ARG A 154 -1.50 -17.11 -9.06
N CYS A 155 -0.95 -15.91 -8.98
CA CYS A 155 -1.66 -14.72 -8.49
C CYS A 155 -1.73 -13.66 -9.60
N PRO A 156 -2.94 -13.28 -10.08
CA PRO A 156 -3.10 -12.28 -11.13
C PRO A 156 -2.53 -10.90 -10.78
N LEU A 157 -2.34 -10.59 -9.49
CA LEU A 157 -1.76 -9.32 -9.08
C LEU A 157 -0.24 -9.27 -9.29
N MET A 158 0.44 -10.42 -9.28
CA MET A 158 1.90 -10.50 -9.32
C MET A 158 2.43 -10.39 -10.75
N VAL A 159 3.62 -9.80 -10.89
CA VAL A 159 4.38 -9.87 -12.16
C VAL A 159 4.72 -11.32 -12.50
N ASP A 160 4.90 -11.61 -13.78
CA ASP A 160 5.13 -12.98 -14.26
C ASP A 160 6.37 -13.61 -13.64
N ALA A 161 7.48 -12.87 -13.52
CA ALA A 161 8.68 -13.35 -12.86
C ALA A 161 8.43 -13.96 -11.46
N ILE A 162 7.55 -13.34 -10.64
CA ILE A 162 7.17 -13.89 -9.33
C ILE A 162 6.33 -15.15 -9.48
N ASN A 163 5.36 -15.15 -10.40
CA ASN A 163 4.50 -16.31 -10.63
C ASN A 163 5.32 -17.52 -11.13
N ASP A 164 6.30 -17.30 -11.99
CA ASP A 164 7.18 -18.33 -12.56
C ASP A 164 8.13 -18.92 -11.50
N ALA A 165 8.42 -18.18 -10.43
CA ALA A 165 9.20 -18.67 -9.30
C ALA A 165 8.40 -19.52 -8.29
N LEU A 166 7.06 -19.43 -8.27
CA LEU A 166 6.23 -20.15 -7.30
C LEU A 166 6.38 -21.67 -7.34
N PRO A 167 6.43 -22.34 -8.51
CA PRO A 167 6.56 -23.81 -8.57
C PRO A 167 7.80 -24.34 -7.85
N SER A 168 8.95 -23.66 -7.96
CA SER A 168 10.18 -24.08 -7.28
C SER A 168 10.14 -23.93 -5.76
N LEU A 169 9.25 -23.07 -5.24
CA LEU A 169 9.10 -22.78 -3.82
C LEU A 169 8.06 -23.66 -3.11
N ARG A 170 7.24 -24.42 -3.85
CA ARG A 170 6.21 -25.32 -3.26
C ARG A 170 6.85 -26.39 -2.37
N GLY A 171 6.27 -26.73 -1.23
CA GLY A 171 6.86 -27.73 -0.34
C GLY A 171 8.12 -27.32 0.39
N LEU A 172 8.54 -26.04 0.30
CA LEU A 172 9.63 -25.52 1.13
C LEU A 172 9.38 -25.78 2.63
N GLY A 173 8.12 -25.65 3.07
CA GLY A 173 7.71 -25.91 4.45
C GLY A 173 7.78 -27.37 4.90
N GLU A 174 8.05 -28.33 4.01
CA GLU A 174 8.26 -29.74 4.39
C GLU A 174 9.68 -30.02 4.89
N PHE A 175 10.67 -29.23 4.47
CA PHE A 175 12.09 -29.52 4.73
C PHE A 175 12.92 -28.32 5.19
N ALA A 176 12.31 -27.14 5.28
CA ALA A 176 12.90 -25.95 5.88
C ALA A 176 11.89 -25.31 6.85
N PRO A 177 12.34 -24.72 7.97
CA PRO A 177 11.49 -23.97 8.90
C PRO A 177 11.15 -22.58 8.33
N ALA A 178 10.72 -22.53 7.07
CA ALA A 178 10.25 -21.32 6.42
C ALA A 178 8.74 -21.24 6.64
N ASP A 179 8.29 -20.34 7.51
CA ASP A 179 6.87 -19.97 7.63
C ASP A 179 6.44 -18.97 6.55
N GLU A 180 7.43 -18.28 5.97
CA GLU A 180 7.22 -17.29 4.93
C GLU A 180 8.41 -17.16 3.98
N VAL A 181 8.11 -16.64 2.79
CA VAL A 181 9.07 -16.28 1.76
C VAL A 181 8.78 -14.85 1.31
N LEU A 182 9.78 -13.98 1.43
CA LEU A 182 9.71 -12.62 0.92
C LEU A 182 10.30 -12.60 -0.48
N LEU A 183 9.54 -12.16 -1.48
CA LEU A 183 10.01 -12.03 -2.86
C LEU A 183 10.02 -10.56 -3.27
N ALA A 184 11.08 -10.16 -3.96
CA ALA A 184 11.19 -8.89 -4.67
C ALA A 184 11.62 -9.14 -6.11
N SER A 185 11.07 -8.37 -7.05
CA SER A 185 11.34 -8.48 -8.47
C SER A 185 11.45 -7.12 -9.14
N ASP A 186 12.41 -6.98 -10.06
CA ASP A 186 12.49 -5.84 -10.97
C ASP A 186 11.66 -6.04 -12.26
N GLY A 187 10.92 -7.15 -12.35
CA GLY A 187 10.15 -7.57 -13.52
C GLY A 187 10.84 -8.65 -14.35
N ALA A 188 12.17 -8.80 -14.24
CA ALA A 188 12.93 -9.84 -14.92
C ALA A 188 13.56 -10.84 -13.95
N ARG A 189 14.14 -10.33 -12.86
CA ARG A 189 14.80 -11.11 -11.81
C ARG A 189 13.91 -11.21 -10.59
N VAL A 190 14.13 -12.26 -9.79
CA VAL A 190 13.49 -12.44 -8.49
C VAL A 190 14.54 -12.78 -7.45
N VAL A 191 14.54 -12.02 -6.36
CA VAL A 191 15.36 -12.32 -5.18
C VAL A 191 14.41 -12.70 -4.04
N ALA A 192 14.76 -13.77 -3.33
CA ALA A 192 14.02 -14.23 -2.16
C ALA A 192 14.74 -13.90 -0.86
N ALA A 193 13.99 -13.70 0.22
CA ALA A 193 14.51 -13.83 1.58
C ALA A 193 13.72 -14.88 2.34
N LEU A 194 14.43 -15.69 3.13
CA LEU A 194 13.90 -16.77 3.95
C LEU A 194 14.23 -16.46 5.43
N PRO A 195 13.38 -15.68 6.13
CA PRO A 195 13.62 -15.33 7.52
C PRO A 195 13.73 -16.59 8.40
N GLY A 196 14.74 -16.64 9.28
CA GLY A 196 14.95 -17.77 10.19
C GLY A 196 15.49 -19.05 9.57
N VAL A 197 15.72 -19.08 8.25
CA VAL A 197 16.29 -20.22 7.54
C VAL A 197 17.78 -19.99 7.32
N ARG A 198 18.61 -20.91 7.79
CA ARG A 198 20.06 -20.91 7.52
C ARG A 198 20.36 -21.36 6.09
N PHE A 199 21.54 -21.02 5.60
CA PHE A 199 21.99 -21.41 4.27
C PHE A 199 21.85 -22.93 4.04
N ASP A 200 21.17 -23.29 2.95
CA ASP A 200 20.97 -24.68 2.55
C ASP A 200 21.12 -24.84 1.03
N SER A 201 22.13 -25.62 0.64
CA SER A 201 22.45 -25.88 -0.78
C SER A 201 21.34 -26.63 -1.51
N ARG A 202 20.47 -27.36 -0.79
CA ARG A 202 19.30 -28.06 -1.37
C ARG A 202 18.23 -27.06 -1.80
N ILE A 203 17.99 -26.02 -0.99
CA ILE A 203 17.08 -24.92 -1.34
C ILE A 203 17.60 -24.20 -2.58
N VAL A 204 18.90 -23.89 -2.60
CA VAL A 204 19.57 -23.27 -3.76
C VAL A 204 19.43 -24.15 -4.99
N GLY A 205 19.79 -25.44 -4.90
CA GLY A 205 19.73 -26.38 -6.02
C GLY A 205 18.36 -26.47 -6.68
N ARG A 206 17.29 -26.35 -5.88
CA ARG A 206 15.90 -26.40 -6.32
C ARG A 206 15.39 -25.10 -6.95
N THR A 207 15.93 -23.96 -6.54
CA THR A 207 15.37 -22.63 -6.87
C THR A 207 16.29 -21.80 -7.76
N LYS A 208 17.54 -22.22 -7.98
CA LYS A 208 18.53 -21.48 -8.78
C LYS A 208 18.14 -21.21 -10.23
N SER A 209 17.17 -21.94 -10.78
CA SER A 209 16.65 -21.73 -12.14
C SER A 209 15.59 -20.63 -12.24
N SER A 210 15.00 -20.22 -11.11
CA SER A 210 13.90 -19.25 -11.04
C SER A 210 14.21 -18.04 -10.16
N LEU A 211 15.19 -18.14 -9.26
CA LEU A 211 15.65 -17.07 -8.38
C LEU A 211 17.07 -16.65 -8.74
N SER A 212 17.29 -15.34 -8.80
CA SER A 212 18.61 -14.72 -8.99
C SER A 212 19.41 -14.65 -7.70
N GLY A 213 18.74 -14.78 -6.55
CA GLY A 213 19.40 -14.86 -5.25
C GLY A 213 18.47 -15.14 -4.08
N ILE A 214 19.06 -15.56 -2.96
CA ILE A 214 18.36 -15.95 -1.74
C ILE A 214 19.12 -15.41 -0.52
N LEU A 215 18.43 -14.62 0.30
CA LEU A 215 18.93 -14.15 1.59
C LEU A 215 18.47 -15.11 2.68
N PHE A 216 19.43 -15.83 3.25
CA PHE A 216 19.28 -16.66 4.43
C PHE A 216 19.57 -15.83 5.69
N GLU A 217 19.42 -16.43 6.86
CA GLU A 217 19.70 -15.78 8.13
C GLU A 217 21.21 -15.55 8.34
N ASP A 218 22.04 -16.47 7.88
CA ASP A 218 23.50 -16.49 8.08
C ASP A 218 24.30 -16.35 6.77
N GLY A 219 23.64 -16.00 5.66
CA GLY A 219 24.33 -15.86 4.38
C GLY A 219 23.43 -15.43 3.23
N THR A 220 24.03 -15.25 2.06
CA THR A 220 23.32 -14.94 0.82
C THR A 220 23.90 -15.80 -0.30
N TRP A 221 23.02 -16.36 -1.13
CA TRP A 221 23.39 -16.96 -2.40
C TRP A 221 22.95 -16.04 -3.54
N GLY A 222 23.80 -15.83 -4.54
CA GLY A 222 23.48 -14.99 -5.70
C GLY A 222 23.29 -13.51 -5.34
N GLU A 223 22.30 -12.87 -5.97
CA GLU A 223 21.99 -11.45 -5.74
C GLU A 223 21.32 -11.20 -4.38
N GLY A 224 21.71 -10.11 -3.70
CA GLY A 224 21.11 -9.68 -2.42
C GLY A 224 19.93 -8.70 -2.55
N SER A 225 19.66 -8.22 -3.76
CA SER A 225 18.69 -7.15 -4.02
C SER A 225 18.28 -7.11 -5.48
N VAL A 226 17.11 -6.56 -5.75
CA VAL A 226 16.69 -6.16 -7.11
C VAL A 226 16.90 -4.66 -7.30
N THR A 227 16.99 -4.21 -8.56
CA THR A 227 17.15 -2.79 -8.88
C THR A 227 16.06 -2.35 -9.84
N LEU A 228 15.28 -1.36 -9.42
CA LEU A 228 14.17 -0.80 -10.17
C LEU A 228 14.56 0.57 -10.76
N PRO A 229 14.08 0.94 -11.96
CA PRO A 229 14.31 2.27 -12.52
C PRO A 229 13.43 3.31 -11.81
N LEU A 230 14.00 4.43 -11.36
CA LEU A 230 13.30 5.48 -10.63
C LEU A 230 13.64 6.86 -11.23
N GLU A 231 12.82 7.37 -12.16
CA GLU A 231 13.06 8.66 -12.84
C GLU A 231 14.49 8.80 -13.40
N GLY A 232 15.04 7.73 -14.00
CA GLY A 232 16.40 7.69 -14.54
C GLY A 232 17.50 7.51 -13.48
N LEU A 233 17.15 7.16 -12.24
CA LEU A 233 18.04 6.69 -11.18
C LEU A 233 17.87 5.18 -10.98
N ALA A 234 18.84 4.55 -10.35
CA ALA A 234 18.77 3.15 -9.93
C ALA A 234 18.29 3.05 -8.47
N TYR A 235 17.20 2.32 -8.23
CA TYR A 235 16.63 2.11 -6.90
C TYR A 235 16.81 0.65 -6.49
N SER A 236 17.84 0.37 -5.69
CA SER A 236 18.19 -0.99 -5.26
C SER A 236 17.61 -1.29 -3.88
N VAL A 237 16.90 -2.41 -3.77
CA VAL A 237 16.22 -2.85 -2.53
C VAL A 237 16.28 -4.36 -2.34
N SER A 238 16.44 -4.77 -1.08
CA SER A 238 16.39 -6.19 -0.70
C SER A 238 14.93 -6.65 -0.53
N PRO A 239 14.65 -7.98 -0.62
CA PRO A 239 13.32 -8.50 -0.30
C PRO A 239 12.89 -8.29 1.16
N ARG A 240 13.84 -8.01 2.07
CA ARG A 240 13.57 -7.70 3.48
C ARG A 240 13.17 -6.23 3.68
N SER A 241 13.40 -5.38 2.68
CA SER A 241 13.17 -3.94 2.75
C SER A 241 11.83 -3.55 2.13
N PHE A 242 11.21 -2.48 2.64
CA PHE A 242 9.99 -1.96 2.03
C PHE A 242 10.30 -1.16 0.76
N PHE A 243 9.57 -1.44 -0.32
CA PHE A 243 9.41 -0.58 -1.50
C PHE A 243 8.01 -0.69 -2.11
N GLN A 244 7.58 0.27 -2.92
CA GLN A 244 6.23 0.26 -3.46
C GLN A 244 5.96 -0.98 -4.33
N ALA A 245 4.92 -1.74 -3.98
CA ALA A 245 4.63 -3.00 -4.67
C ALA A 245 4.17 -2.76 -6.11
N ASN A 246 3.46 -1.67 -6.37
CA ASN A 246 3.01 -1.25 -7.69
C ASN A 246 3.98 -0.20 -8.26
N TRP A 247 4.97 -0.67 -9.03
CA TRP A 247 6.02 0.23 -9.49
C TRP A 247 5.52 1.26 -10.53
N ARG A 248 4.51 0.89 -11.34
CA ARG A 248 3.89 1.82 -12.30
C ARG A 248 3.16 2.96 -11.59
N ALA A 249 2.36 2.64 -10.57
CA ALA A 249 1.69 3.65 -9.75
C ALA A 249 2.70 4.52 -8.97
N ASN A 250 3.78 3.89 -8.48
CA ASN A 250 4.87 4.60 -7.81
C ASN A 250 5.51 5.68 -8.70
N LEU A 251 5.92 5.31 -9.92
CA LEU A 251 6.51 6.27 -10.86
C LEU A 251 5.55 7.41 -11.19
N SER A 252 4.26 7.11 -11.37
CA SER A 252 3.23 8.13 -11.58
C SER A 252 3.15 9.11 -10.39
N LEU A 253 3.17 8.60 -9.15
CA LEU A 253 3.12 9.44 -7.95
C LEU A 253 4.40 10.27 -7.78
N VAL A 254 5.57 9.66 -7.96
CA VAL A 254 6.87 10.35 -7.90
C VAL A 254 6.94 11.48 -8.92
N GLY A 255 6.57 11.22 -10.17
CA GLY A 255 6.50 12.24 -11.21
C GLY A 255 5.49 13.34 -10.89
N ARG A 256 4.31 12.97 -10.35
CA ARG A 256 3.28 13.92 -9.92
C ARG A 256 3.78 14.85 -8.82
N ILE A 257 4.42 14.31 -7.78
CA ILE A 257 5.01 15.08 -6.67
C ILE A 257 6.11 16.01 -7.20
N GLY A 258 6.99 15.52 -8.07
CA GLY A 258 8.00 16.36 -8.73
C GLY A 258 7.37 17.54 -9.50
N GLY A 259 6.27 17.30 -10.21
CA GLY A 259 5.54 18.36 -10.92
C GLY A 259 4.83 19.36 -9.99
N VAL A 260 4.27 18.90 -8.86
CA VAL A 260 3.65 19.78 -7.84
C VAL A 260 4.69 20.67 -7.16
N LEU A 261 5.85 20.10 -6.83
CA LEU A 261 6.92 20.82 -6.15
C LEU A 261 7.68 21.75 -7.09
N GLY A 262 7.73 21.42 -8.38
CA GLY A 262 8.45 22.20 -9.39
C GLY A 262 9.97 22.05 -9.28
N ASP A 263 10.69 22.87 -10.05
CA ASP A 263 12.15 22.95 -9.99
C ASP A 263 12.56 24.13 -9.11
N ALA A 264 13.24 23.83 -8.00
CA ALA A 264 13.72 24.81 -7.04
C ALA A 264 15.21 24.54 -6.78
N ARG A 265 16.06 24.75 -7.79
CA ARG A 265 17.49 24.37 -7.76
C ARG A 265 18.32 25.03 -6.65
N GLY A 266 17.81 26.10 -6.02
CA GLY A 266 18.39 26.71 -4.81
C GLY A 266 17.62 26.43 -3.51
N GLY A 267 16.49 25.73 -3.60
CA GLY A 267 15.62 25.41 -2.48
C GLY A 267 16.02 24.14 -1.74
N ARG A 268 15.42 23.95 -0.56
CA ARG A 268 15.63 22.83 0.33
C ARG A 268 14.31 22.09 0.55
N VAL A 269 14.33 20.77 0.36
CA VAL A 269 13.18 19.91 0.65
C VAL A 269 13.52 18.89 1.73
N LEU A 270 12.56 18.63 2.60
CA LEU A 270 12.67 17.64 3.67
C LEU A 270 11.76 16.45 3.35
N ASP A 271 12.34 15.27 3.16
CA ASP A 271 11.63 14.00 3.00
C ASP A 271 11.60 13.27 4.35
N LEU A 272 10.43 13.23 4.98
CA LEU A 272 10.20 12.54 6.26
C LEU A 272 9.58 11.17 6.01
N TYR A 273 10.07 10.16 6.73
CA TYR A 273 9.75 8.75 6.48
C TYR A 273 10.30 8.29 5.12
N ALA A 274 11.55 8.69 4.82
CA ALA A 274 12.12 8.59 3.48
C ALA A 274 12.29 7.15 2.94
N GLY A 275 12.19 6.13 3.81
CA GLY A 275 12.40 4.75 3.43
C GLY A 275 13.78 4.55 2.81
N ALA A 276 13.83 3.91 1.64
CA ALA A 276 15.06 3.77 0.85
C ALA A 276 15.28 4.90 -0.17
N GLY A 277 14.57 6.02 -0.03
CA GLY A 277 14.74 7.24 -0.84
C GLY A 277 13.80 7.36 -2.03
N ASN A 278 12.61 6.76 -1.97
CA ASN A 278 11.68 6.73 -3.10
C ASN A 278 11.35 8.13 -3.66
N PHE A 279 11.23 9.13 -2.79
CA PHE A 279 10.99 10.52 -3.18
C PHE A 279 12.26 11.37 -3.08
N ALA A 280 13.07 11.20 -2.04
CA ALA A 280 14.32 11.94 -1.86
C ALA A 280 15.25 11.88 -3.08
N LEU A 281 15.43 10.69 -3.69
CA LEU A 281 16.40 10.54 -4.78
C LEU A 281 15.95 11.29 -6.04
N PRO A 282 14.70 11.16 -6.54
CA PRO A 282 14.23 12.00 -7.65
C PRO A 282 14.22 13.50 -7.35
N LEU A 283 13.86 13.89 -6.13
CA LEU A 283 13.82 15.30 -5.73
C LEU A 283 15.21 15.95 -5.73
N SER A 284 16.29 15.17 -5.57
CA SER A 284 17.66 15.67 -5.68
C SER A 284 18.00 16.29 -7.03
N ARG A 285 17.25 15.95 -8.09
CA ARG A 285 17.43 16.55 -9.43
C ARG A 285 16.75 17.91 -9.56
N ARG A 286 15.85 18.24 -8.63
CA ARG A 286 14.99 19.44 -8.66
C ARG A 286 15.36 20.46 -7.60
N PHE A 287 15.93 20.02 -6.48
CA PHE A 287 16.27 20.84 -5.32
C PHE A 287 17.78 21.00 -5.13
N GLY A 288 18.18 22.11 -4.52
CA GLY A 288 19.57 22.38 -4.16
C GLY A 288 20.06 21.47 -3.02
N GLU A 289 19.18 21.18 -2.05
CA GLU A 289 19.43 20.20 -0.99
C GLU A 289 18.16 19.37 -0.72
N VAL A 290 18.34 18.07 -0.53
CA VAL A 290 17.31 17.16 -0.01
C VAL A 290 17.77 16.60 1.32
N VAL A 291 17.00 16.79 2.38
CA VAL A 291 17.24 16.13 3.67
C VAL A 291 16.27 14.95 3.79
N ALA A 292 16.79 13.73 3.88
CA ALA A 292 15.99 12.51 3.94
C ALA A 292 16.11 11.87 5.33
N VAL A 293 14.99 11.77 6.05
CA VAL A 293 14.94 11.28 7.44
C VAL A 293 14.26 9.91 7.50
N GLU A 294 15.00 8.91 7.96
CA GLU A 294 14.51 7.53 8.10
C GLU A 294 14.94 6.93 9.45
N GLY A 295 14.01 6.26 10.15
CA GLY A 295 14.25 5.71 11.48
C GLY A 295 14.60 4.22 11.48
N GLU A 296 14.06 3.45 10.54
CA GLU A 296 14.26 2.01 10.43
C GLU A 296 15.68 1.71 9.89
N PRO A 297 16.48 0.87 10.58
CA PRO A 297 17.89 0.68 10.26
C PRO A 297 18.19 0.15 8.85
N ARG A 298 17.39 -0.78 8.34
CA ARG A 298 17.57 -1.42 7.03
C ARG A 298 17.17 -0.47 5.90
N ALA A 299 16.03 0.20 6.02
CA ALA A 299 15.58 1.22 5.10
C ALA A 299 16.58 2.38 5.02
N PHE A 300 17.11 2.84 6.16
CA PHE A 300 18.17 3.85 6.18
C PHE A 300 19.46 3.37 5.49
N ALA A 301 19.86 2.11 5.69
CA ALA A 301 21.00 1.54 5.00
C ALA A 301 20.79 1.51 3.47
N ASP A 302 19.57 1.20 3.02
CA ASP A 302 19.20 1.21 1.61
C ASP A 302 19.19 2.64 1.04
N LEU A 303 18.63 3.61 1.76
CA LEU A 303 18.65 5.04 1.42
C LEU A 303 20.08 5.53 1.18
N ARG A 304 20.99 5.26 2.14
CA ARG A 304 22.39 5.67 2.01
C ARG A 304 23.05 5.01 0.80
N ARG A 305 22.83 3.70 0.59
CA ARG A 305 23.39 2.99 -0.57
C ARG A 305 22.86 3.59 -1.88
N ASN A 306 21.56 3.84 -2.00
CA ASN A 306 20.95 4.41 -3.19
C ASN A 306 21.44 5.85 -3.45
N ALA A 307 21.57 6.69 -2.42
CA ALA A 307 22.11 8.04 -2.57
C ALA A 307 23.56 8.01 -3.07
N THR A 308 24.41 7.17 -2.47
CA THR A 308 25.81 7.02 -2.85
C THR A 308 25.99 6.41 -4.24
N SER A 309 25.28 5.33 -4.56
CA SER A 309 25.42 4.63 -5.85
C SER A 309 24.97 5.46 -7.05
N ASN A 310 24.02 6.38 -6.83
CA ASN A 310 23.58 7.35 -7.84
C ASN A 310 24.41 8.65 -7.84
N GLY A 311 25.43 8.78 -7.00
CA GLY A 311 26.30 9.97 -6.93
C GLY A 311 25.59 11.24 -6.44
N LEU A 312 24.56 11.11 -5.60
CA LEU A 312 23.72 12.23 -5.18
C LEU A 312 24.31 12.99 -3.98
N GLY A 313 25.30 13.84 -4.24
CA GLY A 313 26.00 14.62 -3.21
C GLY A 313 25.14 15.65 -2.46
N ASN A 314 23.98 16.02 -3.01
CA ASN A 314 23.03 16.96 -2.40
C ASN A 314 21.91 16.28 -1.58
N VAL A 315 21.97 14.95 -1.39
CA VAL A 315 21.04 14.22 -0.52
C VAL A 315 21.68 13.97 0.84
N ARG A 316 21.27 14.73 1.86
CA ARG A 316 21.68 14.53 3.24
C ARG A 316 20.80 13.49 3.91
N THR A 317 21.35 12.29 4.14
CA THR A 317 20.64 11.20 4.84
C THR A 317 20.78 11.31 6.36
N VAL A 318 19.67 11.24 7.10
CA VAL A 318 19.63 11.34 8.56
C VAL A 318 18.91 10.14 9.16
N ARG A 319 19.59 9.36 10.02
CA ARG A 319 18.97 8.25 10.75
C ARG A 319 18.29 8.76 12.01
N SER A 320 16.99 8.96 11.97
CA SER A 320 16.21 9.47 13.11
C SER A 320 14.73 9.14 12.94
N SER A 321 13.99 9.03 14.05
CA SER A 321 12.54 9.13 13.96
C SER A 321 12.13 10.58 13.72
N VAL A 322 11.01 10.78 13.03
CA VAL A 322 10.47 12.12 12.77
C VAL A 322 10.20 12.89 14.06
N GLU A 323 9.76 12.20 15.11
CA GLU A 323 9.53 12.77 16.44
C GLU A 323 10.81 13.33 17.09
N ALA A 324 11.95 12.66 16.87
CA ALA A 324 13.24 12.98 17.46
C ALA A 324 14.05 13.94 16.59
N PHE A 325 13.79 14.00 15.29
CA PHE A 325 14.46 14.91 14.36
C PHE A 325 14.26 16.38 14.75
N ARG A 326 15.29 17.19 14.53
CA ARG A 326 15.26 18.65 14.70
C ARG A 326 15.70 19.26 13.37
N PRO A 327 14.79 19.92 12.63
CA PRO A 327 15.16 20.59 11.39
C PRO A 327 16.09 21.77 11.70
N GLU A 328 17.10 21.96 10.86
CA GLU A 328 18.01 23.10 10.90
C GLU A 328 17.78 23.96 9.66
N GLY A 329 17.58 25.27 9.87
CA GLY A 329 17.28 26.22 8.81
C GLY A 329 15.87 26.07 8.22
N ARG A 330 15.62 26.81 7.14
CA ARG A 330 14.34 26.84 6.42
C ARG A 330 14.25 25.70 5.41
N PHE A 331 13.05 25.19 5.19
CA PHE A 331 12.69 24.29 4.10
C PHE A 331 11.57 24.91 3.28
N ASP A 332 11.64 24.79 1.95
CA ASP A 332 10.61 25.29 1.06
C ASP A 332 9.45 24.29 0.97
N ALA A 333 9.75 22.99 1.09
CA ALA A 333 8.76 21.93 1.12
C ALA A 333 9.09 20.82 2.11
N VAL A 334 8.04 20.18 2.63
CA VAL A 334 8.10 18.91 3.38
C VAL A 334 7.29 17.85 2.67
N LEU A 335 7.87 16.68 2.48
CA LEU A 335 7.19 15.46 2.04
C LEU A 335 6.96 14.53 3.23
N LEU A 336 5.77 13.95 3.30
CA LEU A 336 5.33 13.01 4.34
C LEU A 336 4.80 11.74 3.68
N ASP A 337 5.35 10.58 4.04
CA ASP A 337 4.76 9.26 3.76
C ASP A 337 4.71 8.40 5.05
N PRO A 338 3.88 8.78 6.04
CA PRO A 338 3.85 8.14 7.34
C PRO A 338 3.19 6.75 7.30
N PRO A 339 3.38 5.93 8.36
CA PRO A 339 2.66 4.67 8.50
C PRO A 339 1.13 4.87 8.56
N ARG A 340 0.36 3.77 8.47
CA ARG A 340 -1.12 3.76 8.49
C ARG A 340 -1.79 4.55 9.62
N ALA A 341 -1.10 4.75 10.75
CA ALA A 341 -1.58 5.53 11.88
C ALA A 341 -1.59 7.06 11.62
N GLY A 342 -0.97 7.51 10.54
CA GLY A 342 -0.71 8.92 10.24
C GLY A 342 0.40 9.50 11.12
N LEU A 343 0.40 10.82 11.29
CA LEU A 343 1.33 11.51 12.17
C LEU A 343 0.98 11.30 13.64
N SER A 344 1.99 10.99 14.46
CA SER A 344 1.85 11.10 15.91
C SER A 344 1.68 12.57 16.31
N PRO A 345 1.10 12.90 17.48
CA PRO A 345 1.00 14.29 17.94
C PRO A 345 2.36 15.01 17.96
N LYS A 346 3.43 14.28 18.30
CA LYS A 346 4.80 14.80 18.30
C LYS A 346 5.33 15.02 16.90
N ALA A 347 5.09 14.10 15.96
CA ALA A 347 5.46 14.29 14.55
C ALA A 347 4.69 15.46 13.92
N LEU A 348 3.38 15.59 14.18
CA LEU A 348 2.57 16.72 13.73
C LEU A 348 3.13 18.06 14.25
N SER A 349 3.50 18.11 15.53
CA SER A 349 4.16 19.30 16.11
C SER A 349 5.48 19.62 15.41
N ARG A 350 6.27 18.62 15.01
CA ARG A 350 7.50 18.81 14.22
C ARG A 350 7.20 19.39 12.84
N VAL A 351 6.24 18.82 12.12
CA VAL A 351 5.80 19.33 10.81
C VAL A 351 5.34 20.78 10.91
N ARG A 352 4.54 21.12 11.93
CA ARG A 352 4.11 22.50 12.18
C ARG A 352 5.27 23.46 12.47
N ALA A 353 6.28 23.00 13.22
CA ALA A 353 7.46 23.78 13.55
C ALA A 353 8.41 24.01 12.36
N ILE A 354 8.45 23.08 11.39
CA ILE A 354 9.26 23.23 10.17
C ILE A 354 8.83 24.44 9.34
N ALA A 355 7.55 24.81 9.40
CA ALA A 355 7.07 26.05 8.81
C ALA A 355 7.32 26.17 7.28
N ALA A 356 7.35 25.04 6.56
CA ALA A 356 7.58 25.04 5.12
C ALA A 356 6.46 25.74 4.35
N GLU A 357 6.76 26.25 3.15
CA GLU A 357 5.75 26.88 2.29
C GLU A 357 4.75 25.86 1.77
N LYS A 358 5.21 24.63 1.50
CA LYS A 358 4.41 23.55 0.94
C LYS A 358 4.56 22.24 1.74
N VAL A 359 3.46 21.55 1.96
CA VAL A 359 3.42 20.20 2.54
C VAL A 359 2.83 19.24 1.52
N VAL A 360 3.58 18.20 1.18
CA VAL A 360 3.13 17.09 0.33
C VAL A 360 2.92 15.88 1.22
N TYR A 361 1.69 15.39 1.29
CA TYR A 361 1.31 14.29 2.17
C TYR A 361 0.79 13.12 1.34
N VAL A 362 1.54 12.02 1.32
CA VAL A 362 1.14 10.72 0.78
C VAL A 362 0.58 9.85 1.91
N SER A 363 -0.56 9.20 1.68
CA SER A 363 -1.15 8.33 2.70
C SER A 363 -1.97 7.19 2.12
N CYS A 364 -1.78 6.00 2.70
CA CYS A 364 -2.58 4.81 2.43
C CYS A 364 -3.86 4.69 3.31
N ASN A 365 -4.17 5.71 4.13
CA ASN A 365 -5.33 5.70 5.02
C ASN A 365 -6.10 7.03 4.96
N PRO A 366 -7.28 7.07 4.31
CA PRO A 366 -8.09 8.27 4.16
C PRO A 366 -8.45 8.97 5.48
N SER A 367 -8.73 8.19 6.53
CA SER A 367 -9.22 8.74 7.81
C SER A 367 -8.13 9.47 8.58
N THR A 368 -6.93 8.90 8.63
CA THR A 368 -5.79 9.55 9.33
C THR A 368 -5.25 10.71 8.51
N LEU A 369 -5.22 10.61 7.17
CA LEU A 369 -4.91 11.75 6.30
C LEU A 369 -5.87 12.92 6.55
N ALA A 370 -7.19 12.69 6.55
CA ALA A 370 -8.17 13.74 6.78
C ALA A 370 -8.02 14.38 8.18
N ARG A 371 -7.72 13.58 9.21
CA ARG A 371 -7.42 14.07 10.57
C ARG A 371 -6.19 14.97 10.60
N ASP A 372 -5.12 14.55 9.94
CA ASP A 372 -3.84 15.25 10.00
C ASP A 372 -3.89 16.54 9.17
N VAL A 373 -4.53 16.50 7.98
CA VAL A 373 -4.85 17.70 7.18
C VAL A 373 -5.70 18.69 7.98
N LYS A 374 -6.73 18.22 8.70
CA LYS A 374 -7.52 19.09 9.59
C LYS A 374 -6.65 19.79 10.63
N SER A 375 -5.69 19.07 11.20
CA SER A 375 -4.81 19.58 12.24
C SER A 375 -3.74 20.56 11.73
N LEU A 376 -3.60 20.69 10.41
CA LEU A 376 -2.74 21.66 9.73
C LEU A 376 -3.53 22.84 9.14
N SER A 377 -4.86 22.78 9.14
CA SER A 377 -5.74 23.75 8.46
C SER A 377 -5.77 25.16 9.04
N ASP A 378 -5.18 25.38 10.23
CA ASP A 378 -5.00 26.71 10.80
C ASP A 378 -3.87 27.49 10.14
N ARG A 379 -2.96 26.79 9.44
CA ARG A 379 -1.79 27.39 8.79
C ARG A 379 -1.73 27.14 7.29
N TYR A 380 -2.31 26.05 6.82
CA TYR A 380 -2.24 25.63 5.43
C TYR A 380 -3.62 25.48 4.81
N ASP A 381 -3.74 25.84 3.54
CA ASP A 381 -4.88 25.51 2.69
C ASP A 381 -4.63 24.20 1.93
N LEU A 382 -5.69 23.42 1.73
CA LEU A 382 -5.65 22.20 0.95
C LEU A 382 -5.86 22.53 -0.52
N ASP A 383 -4.78 22.60 -1.29
CA ASP A 383 -4.83 22.96 -2.71
C ASP A 383 -5.23 21.79 -3.61
N LEU A 384 -4.89 20.58 -3.18
CA LEU A 384 -5.05 19.38 -4.00
C LEU A 384 -5.35 18.16 -3.13
N LEU A 385 -6.28 17.34 -3.61
CA LEU A 385 -6.50 15.98 -3.14
C LEU A 385 -6.65 15.05 -4.34
N GLU A 386 -5.79 14.03 -4.44
CA GLU A 386 -5.84 13.03 -5.51
C GLU A 386 -5.87 11.61 -4.94
N MET A 387 -6.62 10.72 -5.58
CA MET A 387 -6.56 9.28 -5.32
C MET A 387 -5.66 8.60 -6.35
N HIS A 388 -4.67 7.85 -5.84
CA HIS A 388 -3.75 7.04 -6.62
C HIS A 388 -4.03 5.55 -6.34
N ASP A 389 -4.37 4.77 -7.36
CA ASP A 389 -4.70 3.35 -7.14
C ASP A 389 -3.45 2.46 -7.14
N PHE A 390 -2.77 2.41 -6.00
CA PHE A 390 -1.61 1.53 -5.81
C PHE A 390 -1.99 0.05 -5.70
N PHE A 391 -3.21 -0.24 -5.26
CA PHE A 391 -3.64 -1.61 -4.98
C PHE A 391 -5.02 -1.91 -5.59
N PRO A 392 -5.12 -1.96 -6.93
CA PRO A 392 -6.30 -2.48 -7.62
C PRO A 392 -6.76 -3.82 -7.04
N ASN A 393 -8.06 -4.09 -7.12
CA ASN A 393 -8.73 -5.27 -6.56
C ASN A 393 -8.73 -5.38 -5.03
N THR A 394 -8.14 -4.42 -4.32
CA THR A 394 -8.18 -4.30 -2.86
C THR A 394 -8.93 -3.05 -2.43
N HIS A 395 -9.30 -2.98 -1.16
CA HIS A 395 -9.95 -1.81 -0.60
C HIS A 395 -9.00 -0.65 -0.26
N HIS A 396 -7.67 -0.83 -0.42
CA HIS A 396 -6.70 0.19 -0.06
C HIS A 396 -6.83 1.40 -0.98
N VAL A 397 -6.70 2.58 -0.37
CA VAL A 397 -6.74 3.89 -1.02
C VAL A 397 -5.41 4.56 -0.74
N GLU A 398 -4.63 4.84 -1.78
CA GLU A 398 -3.49 5.75 -1.67
C GLU A 398 -3.96 7.15 -2.08
N ALA A 399 -3.56 8.16 -1.32
CA ALA A 399 -3.98 9.53 -1.55
C ALA A 399 -2.78 10.48 -1.47
N LEU A 400 -2.83 11.51 -2.31
CA LEU A 400 -1.90 12.63 -2.30
C LEU A 400 -2.68 13.88 -1.89
N ALA A 401 -2.27 14.52 -0.80
CA ALA A 401 -2.72 15.86 -0.43
C ALA A 401 -1.57 16.86 -0.57
N VAL A 402 -1.85 18.02 -1.13
CA VAL A 402 -0.89 19.13 -1.20
C VAL A 402 -1.49 20.30 -0.45
N LEU A 403 -0.70 20.84 0.47
CA LEU A 403 -1.09 22.01 1.24
C LEU A 403 -0.07 23.14 1.05
N SER A 404 -0.55 24.37 0.91
CA SER A 404 0.28 25.56 0.86
C SER A 404 -0.03 26.49 2.03
N VAL A 405 0.97 27.23 2.48
CA VAL A 405 0.80 28.20 3.57
C VAL A 405 -0.21 29.28 3.18
N ARG A 406 -1.03 29.69 4.14
CA ARG A 406 -2.00 30.78 4.00
C ARG A 406 -1.37 32.16 3.89
#